data_AF-A0A3P6TIG2-F1
#
_entry.id   AF-A0A3P6TIG2-F1
#
_cell.length_a   1.000
_cell.length_b   1.000
_cell.length_c   1.000
_cell.angle_alpha   90.00
_cell.angle_beta   90.00
_cell.angle_gamma   90.00
#
_symmetry.space_group_name_H-M   'P 1'
#
loop_
_entity.id
_entity.type
_entity.pdbx_description
1 polymer ?
#
loop_
_entity_poly.entity_id
_entity_poly.type
_entity_poly.pdbx_seq_one_letter_code
_entity_poly.pdbx_strand_id
1 'polypeptide(L)'
;MLGNVSPLERLAVLGCRQGQRDDMQDAHLLLHDFDLELPFVKRCALYAIFDGHAGARAANYCEEHVPSTLKKKLSSFGDLTSLEKQLKRTFTETFRSVDEAFLNEARKHKPTWKDGTTATCVLLLNDALYVANLGDSKVGFTCFR
;
A
#
# COMPACT_ATOMS: atom_id res chain seq x y z
N MET A 1 9.42 4.06 32.79
CA MET A 1 10.06 4.92 31.77
C MET A 1 10.54 4.01 30.66
N LEU A 2 9.83 3.97 29.52
CA LEU A 2 10.30 3.23 28.35
C LEU A 2 11.43 4.07 27.74
N GLY A 3 12.66 3.55 27.86
CA GLY A 3 13.86 4.23 27.37
C GLY A 3 13.76 4.51 25.87
N ASN A 4 14.44 5.57 25.43
CA ASN A 4 14.65 5.89 24.02
C ASN A 4 15.24 4.67 23.31
N VAL A 5 14.39 3.86 22.69
CA VAL A 5 14.82 2.85 21.73
C VAL A 5 15.20 3.62 20.48
N SER A 6 16.49 3.63 20.14
CA SER A 6 16.95 4.13 18.85
C SER A 6 16.10 3.54 17.73
N PRO A 7 15.70 4.31 16.70
CA PRO A 7 14.92 3.77 15.60
C PRO A 7 15.63 2.55 15.01
N LEU A 8 14.88 1.50 14.69
CA LEU A 8 15.38 0.39 13.89
C LEU A 8 16.02 0.98 12.63
N GLU A 9 17.33 0.87 12.51
CA GLU A 9 18.14 1.44 11.42
C GLU A 9 17.75 0.87 10.03
N ARG A 10 17.03 -0.26 10.02
CA ARG A 10 16.46 -0.87 8.84
C ARG A 10 15.01 -1.28 9.10
N LEU A 11 14.08 -0.61 8.43
CA LEU A 11 12.63 -0.86 8.61
C LEU A 11 12.08 -1.92 7.66
N ALA A 12 12.59 -2.01 6.43
CA ALA A 12 12.23 -3.07 5.48
C ALA A 12 13.35 -3.34 4.46
N VAL A 13 13.27 -4.51 3.82
CA VAL A 13 14.09 -4.92 2.68
C VAL A 13 13.16 -5.48 1.63
N LEU A 14 13.44 -5.19 0.37
CA LEU A 14 12.71 -5.70 -0.77
C LEU A 14 13.58 -6.64 -1.60
N GLY A 15 12.98 -7.74 -2.07
CA GLY A 15 13.53 -8.54 -3.15
C GLY A 15 12.45 -8.79 -4.20
N CYS A 16 12.76 -8.52 -5.47
CA CYS A 16 11.90 -8.81 -6.61
C CYS A 16 12.70 -9.52 -7.69
N ARG A 17 12.08 -10.50 -8.37
CA ARG A 17 12.67 -11.23 -9.50
C ARG A 17 11.56 -11.69 -10.43
N GLN A 18 11.78 -11.53 -11.73
CA GLN A 18 10.89 -12.04 -12.79
C GLN A 18 10.76 -13.57 -12.81
N GLY A 19 11.83 -14.28 -12.42
CA GLY A 19 11.84 -15.74 -12.47
C GLY A 19 11.80 -16.28 -13.90
N GLN A 20 10.93 -17.25 -14.16
CA GLN A 20 10.80 -17.93 -15.46
C GLN A 20 9.71 -17.33 -16.37
N ARG A 21 8.99 -16.30 -15.93
CA ARG A 21 7.97 -15.64 -16.75
C ARG A 21 8.65 -14.80 -17.83
N ASP A 22 7.95 -14.58 -18.94
CA ASP A 22 8.46 -13.74 -20.03
C ASP A 22 8.52 -12.26 -19.65
N ASP A 23 7.58 -11.81 -18.81
CA ASP A 23 7.47 -10.43 -18.34
C ASP A 23 7.39 -10.35 -16.80
N MET A 24 7.97 -9.29 -16.23
CA MET A 24 7.76 -8.90 -14.83
C MET A 24 6.50 -8.04 -14.70
N GLN A 25 5.48 -8.54 -14.00
CA GLN A 25 4.20 -7.85 -13.81
C GLN A 25 3.96 -7.40 -12.37
N ASP A 26 4.83 -7.77 -11.42
CA ASP A 26 4.70 -7.33 -10.03
C ASP A 26 5.24 -5.90 -9.84
N ALA A 27 4.59 -5.15 -8.96
CA ALA A 27 5.03 -3.85 -8.46
C ALA A 27 4.99 -3.84 -6.92
N HIS A 28 5.56 -2.82 -6.29
CA HIS A 28 5.65 -2.76 -4.82
C HIS A 28 5.75 -1.32 -4.30
N LEU A 29 5.51 -1.13 -3.01
CA LEU A 29 5.78 0.13 -2.30
C LEU A 29 6.77 -0.10 -1.17
N LEU A 30 7.76 0.79 -1.06
CA LEU A 30 8.74 0.82 0.02
C LEU A 30 8.85 2.23 0.61
N LEU A 31 7.81 2.70 1.30
CA LEU A 31 7.73 4.06 1.82
C LEU A 31 7.95 4.06 3.34
N HIS A 32 9.21 4.24 3.76
CA HIS A 32 9.59 4.31 5.18
C HIS A 32 9.05 5.56 5.89
N ASP A 33 9.05 6.69 5.18
CA ASP A 33 8.59 7.99 5.69
C ASP A 33 7.26 8.38 5.04
N PHE A 34 6.22 7.59 5.30
CA PHE A 34 4.87 7.89 4.81
C PHE A 34 4.17 8.93 5.70
N ASP A 35 4.75 10.13 5.80
CA ASP A 35 4.32 11.18 6.72
C ASP A 35 2.90 11.67 6.41
N LEU A 36 1.98 11.55 7.35
CA LEU A 36 0.59 12.00 7.20
C LEU A 36 0.38 13.48 7.59
N GLU A 37 1.42 14.16 8.09
CA GLU A 37 1.37 15.54 8.59
C GLU A 37 0.38 15.70 9.77
N LEU A 38 0.22 14.65 10.57
CA LEU A 38 -0.70 14.61 11.70
C LEU A 38 0.09 14.63 13.03
N PRO A 39 -0.18 15.56 13.95
CA PRO A 39 0.64 15.74 15.16
C PRO A 39 0.58 14.55 16.14
N PHE A 40 -0.44 13.70 16.03
CA PHE A 40 -0.61 12.48 16.83
C PHE A 40 -0.02 11.22 16.18
N VAL A 41 0.58 11.35 14.99
CA VAL A 41 1.28 10.28 14.27
C VAL A 41 2.79 10.53 14.37
N LYS A 42 3.48 9.70 15.15
CA LYS A 42 4.93 9.81 15.38
C LYS A 42 5.75 8.99 14.40
N ARG A 43 5.17 7.92 13.88
CA ARG A 43 5.80 7.00 12.93
C ARG A 43 4.75 6.51 11.94
N CYS A 44 5.06 6.57 10.65
CA CYS A 44 4.16 6.10 9.62
C CYS A 44 4.96 5.54 8.45
N ALA A 45 4.70 4.30 8.05
CA ALA A 45 5.32 3.67 6.89
C ALA A 45 4.27 2.90 6.09
N LEU A 46 4.38 2.91 4.76
CA LEU A 46 3.50 2.20 3.85
C LEU A 46 4.32 1.25 2.98
N TYR A 47 3.94 -0.01 3.04
CA TYR A 47 4.48 -1.06 2.18
C TYR A 47 3.36 -1.71 1.41
N ALA A 48 3.64 -2.16 0.20
CA ALA A 48 2.67 -2.91 -0.57
C ALA A 48 3.35 -3.84 -1.57
N ILE A 49 2.63 -4.87 -1.96
CA ILE A 49 2.92 -5.69 -3.14
C ILE A 49 1.68 -5.72 -4.03
N PHE A 50 1.91 -5.67 -5.33
CA PHE A 50 0.89 -5.71 -6.36
C PHE A 50 1.29 -6.80 -7.37
N ASP A 51 0.56 -7.90 -7.42
CA ASP A 51 0.79 -9.01 -8.36
C ASP A 51 -0.09 -8.80 -9.60
N GLY A 52 0.53 -8.31 -10.67
CA GLY A 52 -0.15 -7.98 -11.93
C GLY A 52 -0.45 -9.22 -12.77
N HIS A 53 -1.58 -9.20 -13.48
CA HIS A 53 -1.96 -10.22 -14.45
C HIS A 53 -2.54 -9.60 -15.72
N ALA A 54 -2.35 -10.30 -16.85
CA ALA A 54 -2.68 -9.80 -18.19
C ALA A 54 -1.94 -8.50 -18.59
N GLY A 55 -0.83 -8.21 -17.90
CA GLY A 55 0.04 -7.05 -18.10
C GLY A 55 0.37 -6.34 -16.79
N ALA A 56 1.43 -5.53 -16.80
CA ALA A 56 1.94 -4.83 -15.62
C ALA A 56 1.22 -3.50 -15.32
N ARG A 57 0.34 -3.02 -16.20
CA ARG A 57 -0.16 -1.64 -16.12
C ARG A 57 -0.99 -1.39 -14.87
N ALA A 58 -1.82 -2.34 -14.47
CA ALA A 58 -2.63 -2.21 -13.26
C ALA A 58 -1.76 -2.15 -11.99
N ALA A 59 -0.75 -3.03 -11.89
CA ALA A 59 0.17 -3.05 -10.76
C ALA A 59 0.98 -1.75 -10.65
N ASN A 60 1.54 -1.28 -11.77
CA ASN A 60 2.27 -0.01 -11.84
C ASN A 60 1.35 1.19 -11.53
N TYR A 61 0.10 1.16 -11.99
CA TYR A 61 -0.86 2.22 -11.68
C TYR A 61 -1.17 2.29 -10.18
N CYS A 62 -1.32 1.13 -9.52
CA CYS A 62 -1.49 1.06 -8.07
C CYS A 62 -0.26 1.58 -7.33
N GLU A 63 0.96 1.22 -7.75
CA GLU A 63 2.22 1.76 -7.19
C GLU A 63 2.24 3.29 -7.23
N GLU A 64 1.86 3.88 -8.35
CA GLU A 64 1.88 5.34 -8.52
C GLU A 64 0.76 6.05 -7.72
N HIS A 65 -0.46 5.51 -7.69
CA HIS A 65 -1.65 6.24 -7.25
C HIS A 65 -2.17 5.89 -5.85
N VAL A 66 -1.89 4.68 -5.34
CA VAL A 66 -2.34 4.29 -3.99
C VAL A 66 -1.74 5.18 -2.90
N PRO A 67 -0.43 5.51 -2.87
CA PRO A 67 0.15 6.30 -1.80
C PRO A 67 -0.49 7.69 -1.65
N SER A 68 -0.62 8.42 -2.77
CA SER A 68 -1.14 9.78 -2.78
C SER A 68 -2.63 9.82 -2.45
N THR A 69 -3.41 8.88 -3.00
CA THR A 69 -4.85 8.75 -2.73
C THR A 69 -5.11 8.40 -1.26
N LEU A 70 -4.34 7.45 -0.71
CA LEU A 70 -4.45 7.03 0.69
C LEU A 70 -4.06 8.17 1.64
N LYS A 71 -2.91 8.82 1.40
CA LYS A 71 -2.42 9.95 2.20
C LYS A 71 -3.48 11.04 2.30
N LYS A 72 -4.05 11.46 1.16
CA LYS A 72 -5.10 12.49 1.12
C LYS A 72 -6.33 12.14 1.97
N LYS A 73 -6.71 10.86 2.02
CA LYS A 73 -7.86 10.41 2.82
C LYS A 73 -7.52 10.33 4.31
N LEU A 74 -6.29 9.95 4.66
CA LEU A 74 -5.83 9.82 6.05
C LEU A 74 -5.46 11.16 6.69
N SER A 75 -5.04 12.16 5.93
CA SER A 75 -4.58 13.46 6.46
C SER A 75 -5.71 14.37 6.98
N SER A 76 -6.95 13.89 7.07
CA SER A 76 -8.13 14.67 7.46
C SER A 76 -8.64 14.40 8.88
N PHE A 77 -8.02 13.47 9.63
CA PHE A 77 -8.47 13.10 10.96
C PHE A 77 -7.87 14.00 12.06
N GLY A 78 -8.68 14.31 13.08
CA GLY A 78 -8.26 15.13 14.22
C GLY A 78 -7.63 14.37 15.37
N ASP A 79 -7.79 13.04 15.42
CA ASP A 79 -7.24 12.19 16.48
C ASP A 79 -6.99 10.75 15.97
N LEU A 80 -6.12 10.03 16.70
CA LEU A 80 -5.72 8.67 16.35
C LEU A 80 -6.88 7.66 16.42
N THR A 81 -7.78 7.79 17.40
CA THR A 81 -8.88 6.83 17.60
C THR A 81 -9.86 6.88 16.44
N SER A 82 -10.21 8.09 15.98
CA SER A 82 -11.08 8.30 14.84
C SER A 82 -10.45 7.79 13.54
N LEU A 83 -9.15 8.05 13.34
CA LEU A 83 -8.39 7.56 12.20
C LEU A 83 -8.42 6.02 12.15
N GLU A 84 -8.04 5.35 13.24
CA GLU A 84 -7.98 3.89 13.32
C GLU A 84 -9.33 3.23 13.06
N LYS A 85 -10.42 3.79 13.62
CA LYS A 85 -11.80 3.32 13.37
C LYS A 85 -12.22 3.41 11.90
N GLN A 86 -11.69 4.39 11.16
CA GLN A 86 -12.05 4.62 9.76
C GLN A 86 -11.08 3.95 8.77
N LEU A 87 -9.96 3.37 9.22
CA LEU A 87 -8.94 2.76 8.34
C LEU A 87 -9.52 1.79 7.31
N LYS A 88 -10.39 0.87 7.74
CA LYS A 88 -11.04 -0.10 6.83
C LYS A 88 -11.76 0.62 5.70
N ARG A 89 -12.59 1.62 6.04
CA ARG A 89 -13.35 2.41 5.07
C ARG A 89 -12.40 3.19 4.16
N THR A 90 -11.40 3.85 4.72
CA THR A 90 -10.41 4.64 3.98
C THR A 90 -9.66 3.79 2.95
N PHE A 91 -9.20 2.59 3.31
CA PHE A 91 -8.59 1.66 2.36
C PHE A 91 -9.57 1.19 1.28
N THR A 92 -10.80 0.81 1.65
CA THR A 92 -11.84 0.42 0.67
C THR A 92 -12.11 1.54 -0.33
N GLU A 93 -12.27 2.77 0.13
CA GLU A 93 -12.48 3.92 -0.76
C GLU A 93 -11.23 4.25 -1.59
N THR A 94 -10.04 4.08 -1.04
CA THR A 94 -8.78 4.27 -1.78
C THR A 94 -8.69 3.31 -2.95
N PHE A 95 -8.86 2.01 -2.70
CA PHE A 95 -8.80 0.99 -3.75
C PHE A 95 -9.89 1.20 -4.80
N ARG A 96 -11.10 1.54 -4.37
CA ARG A 96 -12.19 1.87 -5.30
C ARG A 96 -11.86 3.07 -6.19
N SER A 97 -11.35 4.17 -5.62
CA SER A 97 -11.01 5.36 -6.40
C SER A 97 -9.87 5.10 -7.39
N VAL A 98 -8.86 4.31 -7.00
CA VAL A 98 -7.75 3.94 -7.89
C VAL A 98 -8.23 2.99 -9.00
N ASP A 99 -9.07 2.01 -8.67
CA ASP A 99 -9.66 1.08 -9.64
C ASP A 99 -10.53 1.80 -10.67
N GLU A 100 -11.44 2.68 -10.22
CA GLU A 100 -12.29 3.48 -11.12
C GLU A 100 -11.45 4.37 -12.05
N ALA A 101 -10.36 4.98 -11.54
CA ALA A 101 -9.45 5.78 -12.34
C ALA A 101 -8.67 4.94 -13.36
N PHE A 102 -8.17 3.77 -12.98
CA PHE A 102 -7.49 2.84 -13.87
C PHE A 102 -8.43 2.32 -14.97
N LEU A 103 -9.65 1.93 -14.62
CA LEU A 103 -10.65 1.48 -15.60
C LEU A 103 -10.99 2.57 -16.62
N ASN A 104 -11.07 3.83 -16.19
CA ASN A 104 -11.27 4.97 -17.08
C ASN A 104 -10.08 5.17 -18.03
N GLU A 105 -8.85 4.99 -17.54
CA GLU A 105 -7.65 5.06 -18.38
C GLU A 105 -7.59 3.89 -19.37
N ALA A 106 -7.78 2.66 -18.91
CA ALA A 106 -7.77 1.44 -19.71
C ALA A 106 -8.74 1.51 -20.91
N ARG A 107 -9.93 2.11 -20.73
CA ARG A 107 -10.95 2.28 -21.77
C ARG A 107 -10.54 3.24 -22.89
N LYS A 108 -9.56 4.12 -22.68
CA LYS A 108 -9.07 5.04 -23.72
C LYS A 108 -8.22 4.34 -24.78
N HIS A 109 -7.71 3.15 -24.48
CA HIS A 109 -6.82 2.39 -25.37
C HIS A 109 -7.59 1.35 -26.20
N LYS A 110 -7.06 1.04 -27.40
CA LYS A 110 -7.61 0.03 -28.32
C LYS A 110 -6.51 -0.95 -28.77
N PRO A 111 -6.62 -2.26 -28.48
CA PRO A 111 -7.66 -2.88 -27.67
C PRO A 111 -7.64 -2.38 -26.22
N THR A 112 -8.80 -2.40 -25.56
CA THR A 112 -8.92 -2.03 -24.15
C THR A 112 -8.00 -2.91 -23.31
N TRP A 113 -7.27 -2.28 -22.39
CA TRP A 113 -6.41 -3.01 -21.47
C TRP A 113 -7.24 -3.96 -20.61
N LYS A 114 -6.71 -5.15 -20.36
CA LYS A 114 -7.33 -6.20 -19.55
C LYS A 114 -6.52 -6.52 -18.29
N ASP A 115 -5.51 -5.69 -18.02
CA ASP A 115 -4.64 -5.83 -16.87
C ASP A 115 -5.47 -5.74 -15.58
N GLY A 116 -5.09 -6.56 -14.61
CA GLY A 116 -5.54 -6.46 -13.24
C GLY A 116 -4.37 -6.68 -12.30
N THR A 117 -4.59 -6.45 -11.02
CA THR A 117 -3.56 -6.69 -10.00
C THR A 117 -4.19 -7.10 -8.67
N THR A 118 -3.46 -7.89 -7.89
CA THR A 118 -3.71 -7.98 -6.45
C THR A 118 -3.23 -6.69 -5.76
N ALA A 119 -3.60 -6.50 -4.49
CA ALA A 119 -3.03 -5.47 -3.64
C ALA A 119 -2.97 -5.96 -2.19
N THR A 120 -1.76 -6.14 -1.66
CA THR A 120 -1.53 -6.39 -0.22
C THR A 120 -0.73 -5.22 0.34
N CYS A 121 -1.38 -4.37 1.12
CA CYS A 121 -0.77 -3.21 1.75
C CYS A 121 -0.58 -3.42 3.26
N VAL A 122 0.55 -2.96 3.79
CA VAL A 122 0.86 -2.89 5.22
C VAL A 122 1.11 -1.43 5.59
N LEU A 123 0.30 -0.91 6.49
CA LEU A 123 0.46 0.42 7.08
C LEU A 123 0.96 0.26 8.52
N LEU A 124 2.18 0.71 8.77
CA LEU A 124 2.67 0.94 10.13
C LEU A 124 2.20 2.32 10.56
N LEU A 125 1.42 2.39 11.64
CA LEU A 125 0.98 3.63 12.24
C LEU A 125 1.33 3.59 13.73
N ASN A 126 2.25 4.47 14.15
CA ASN A 126 2.88 4.44 15.46
C ASN A 126 3.47 3.04 15.76
N ASP A 127 2.84 2.30 16.68
CA ASP A 127 3.26 0.97 17.13
C ASP A 127 2.29 -0.14 16.64
N ALA A 128 1.35 0.19 15.76
CA ALA A 128 0.36 -0.75 15.22
C ALA A 128 0.57 -0.99 13.73
N LEU A 129 0.39 -2.25 13.30
CA LEU A 129 0.42 -2.66 11.91
C LEU A 129 -1.00 -2.97 11.43
N TYR A 130 -1.39 -2.38 10.31
CA TYR A 130 -2.66 -2.61 9.65
C TYR A 130 -2.42 -3.23 8.28
N VAL A 131 -3.21 -4.26 7.95
CA VAL A 131 -3.13 -4.95 6.67
C VAL A 131 -4.41 -4.74 5.91
N ALA A 132 -4.29 -4.33 4.65
CA ALA A 132 -5.38 -4.34 3.69
C ALA A 132 -5.00 -5.29 2.54
N ASN A 133 -5.77 -6.36 2.36
CA ASN A 133 -5.48 -7.40 1.37
C ASN A 133 -6.65 -7.57 0.38
N LEU A 134 -6.35 -7.49 -0.91
CA LEU A 134 -7.25 -7.76 -2.02
C LEU A 134 -6.55 -8.71 -3.01
N GLY A 135 -7.13 -9.90 -3.18
CA GLY A 135 -6.54 -10.97 -3.99
C GLY A 135 -5.87 -12.05 -3.13
N ASP A 136 -4.94 -12.77 -3.73
CA ASP A 136 -4.35 -14.01 -3.21
C ASP A 136 -2.87 -13.89 -2.79
N SER A 137 -2.26 -12.73 -2.97
CA SER A 137 -1.02 -12.33 -2.30
C SER A 137 -1.20 -12.35 -0.76
N LYS A 138 -0.10 -12.50 0.00
CA LYS A 138 -0.15 -12.79 1.44
C LYS A 138 0.87 -11.99 2.24
N VAL A 139 0.49 -11.71 3.49
CA VAL A 139 1.40 -11.20 4.53
C VAL A 139 1.53 -12.24 5.64
N GLY A 140 2.74 -12.40 6.16
CA GLY A 140 3.04 -13.26 7.30
C GLY A 140 3.70 -12.46 8.41
N PHE A 141 3.29 -12.72 9.66
CA PHE A 141 3.90 -12.12 10.84
C PHE A 141 4.64 -13.21 11.61
N THR A 142 5.90 -12.94 11.96
CA THR A 142 6.69 -13.82 12.81
C THR A 142 7.14 -13.03 14.02
N CYS A 143 6.94 -13.60 15.21
CA CYS A 143 7.46 -13.07 16.45
C CYS A 143 8.70 -13.88 16.84
N PHE A 144 9.84 -13.20 16.97
CA PHE A 144 11.03 -13.77 17.56
C PHE A 144 11.05 -13.34 19.03
N ARG A 145 11.06 -14.31 19.94
CA ARG A 145 11.24 -14.08 21.37
C ARG A 145 12.73 -14.10 21.73
#